data_AF-A0A954XG26-F1
#
_entry.id   AF-A0A954XG26-F1
#
_cell.length_a   1.000
_cell.length_b   1.000
_cell.length_c   1.000
_cell.angle_alpha   90.00
_cell.angle_beta   90.00
_cell.angle_gamma   90.00
#
_symmetry.space_group_name_H-M   'P 1'
#
loop_
_entity.id
_entity.type
_entity.pdbx_description
1 polymer ?
#
loop_
_entity_poly.entity_id
_entity_poly.type
_entity_poly.pdbx_seq_one_letter_code
_entity_poly.pdbx_strand_id
1 'polypeptide(L)'
;TRIGLEQASVKAMPGRPRGDVYYEHTFTVSGRGDLKQLTELLHDFYSRDILHRVRLLHVIPVSDSTMLDLTVQIDVLSLTNAPTDGRLPENESNRLAHSREEYLTAILNRNLFGPPNKAPQLTSVGRKEVRIGDRLSMEVSAKDEDQRQSLRYSLVGEVPEGMRIDARSGRVEFPARALGEYRATVQVADNGWPNKTDETTFTVAVVEPPPPAEPRPEPPPKPQFNMAQFSVLTAITEKSGRKLAWINIRPEGRTLRVGEGEKISIGDVTGIIREIAAEQVYIETEDDMLVVALGRSLTEAERSP
;
A
#
# COMPACT_ATOMS: atom_id res chain seq x y z
N THR A 1 1.85 -5.93 -45.16
CA THR A 1 1.55 -5.31 -43.85
C THR A 1 1.42 -3.81 -44.04
N ARG A 2 0.61 -3.11 -43.22
CA ARG A 2 0.64 -1.64 -43.15
C ARG A 2 1.57 -1.23 -42.00
N ILE A 3 2.66 -0.53 -42.30
CA ILE A 3 3.67 -0.09 -41.31
C ILE A 3 3.19 1.11 -40.47
N GLY A 4 2.25 1.91 -40.99
CA GLY A 4 1.63 3.00 -40.23
C GLY A 4 2.49 4.26 -40.10
N LEU A 5 3.28 4.60 -41.12
CA LEU A 5 4.00 5.88 -41.17
C LEU A 5 3.02 7.07 -41.19
N GLU A 6 3.31 8.08 -40.39
CA GLU A 6 2.60 9.35 -40.39
C GLU A 6 2.94 10.16 -41.64
N GLN A 7 1.96 10.92 -42.15
CA GLN A 7 2.14 11.81 -43.30
C GLN A 7 2.76 11.10 -44.53
N ALA A 8 2.46 9.81 -44.68
CA ALA A 8 3.02 8.99 -45.73
C ALA A 8 2.61 9.50 -47.12
N SER A 9 3.58 9.69 -48.00
CA SER A 9 3.39 10.10 -49.38
C SER A 9 4.21 9.21 -50.30
N VAL A 10 3.62 8.84 -51.44
CA VAL A 10 4.28 8.08 -52.49
C VAL A 10 4.17 8.86 -53.78
N LYS A 11 5.32 9.17 -54.39
CA LYS A 11 5.41 9.82 -55.70
C LYS A 11 6.06 8.86 -56.68
N ALA A 12 5.35 8.52 -57.75
CA ALA A 12 5.88 7.73 -58.84
C ALA A 12 6.38 8.65 -59.96
N MET A 13 7.58 8.39 -60.47
CA MET A 13 8.11 9.02 -61.66
C MET A 13 7.71 8.19 -62.90
N PRO A 14 7.57 8.82 -64.08
CA PRO A 14 7.32 8.08 -65.32
C PRO A 14 8.39 7.00 -65.55
N GLY A 15 7.93 5.79 -65.89
CA GLY A 15 8.82 4.68 -66.20
C GLY A 15 9.72 4.98 -67.40
N ARG A 16 10.98 4.60 -67.31
CA ARG A 16 11.98 4.80 -68.37
C ARG A 16 12.31 3.45 -69.02
N PRO A 17 12.14 3.30 -70.34
CA PRO A 17 12.58 2.08 -71.01
C PRO A 17 14.10 1.95 -70.96
N ARG A 18 14.58 0.71 -70.89
CA ARG A 18 15.99 0.33 -70.95
C ARG A 18 16.15 -0.71 -72.05
N GLY A 19 16.23 -0.21 -73.29
CA GLY A 19 16.11 -1.03 -74.49
C GLY A 19 14.76 -1.77 -74.52
N ASP A 20 14.75 -2.95 -75.14
CA ASP A 20 13.55 -3.79 -75.26
C ASP A 20 13.44 -4.84 -74.13
N VAL A 21 14.23 -4.69 -73.05
CA VAL A 21 14.37 -5.71 -71.99
C VAL A 21 13.49 -5.40 -70.78
N TYR A 22 13.46 -4.15 -70.32
CA TYR A 22 12.68 -3.76 -69.14
C TYR A 22 12.39 -2.26 -69.07
N TYR A 23 11.44 -1.89 -68.20
CA TYR A 23 11.19 -0.54 -67.76
C TYR A 23 11.69 -0.34 -66.33
N GLU A 24 12.36 0.78 -66.10
CA GLU A 24 12.77 1.23 -64.77
C GLU A 24 11.74 2.25 -64.24
N HIS A 25 11.16 1.95 -63.09
CA HIS A 25 10.23 2.83 -62.37
C HIS A 25 10.92 3.35 -61.12
N THR A 26 10.81 4.66 -60.87
CA THR A 26 11.34 5.25 -59.64
C THR A 26 10.19 5.75 -58.78
N PHE A 27 10.24 5.40 -57.50
CA PHE A 27 9.30 5.88 -56.49
C PHE A 27 10.06 6.65 -55.41
N THR A 28 9.44 7.72 -54.92
CA THR A 28 9.86 8.39 -53.69
C THR A 28 8.78 8.17 -52.65
N VAL A 29 9.14 7.53 -51.55
CA VAL A 29 8.30 7.35 -50.37
C VAL A 29 8.82 8.27 -49.28
N SER A 30 7.96 9.12 -48.73
CA SER A 30 8.29 9.97 -47.59
C SER A 30 7.26 9.80 -46.48
N GLY A 31 7.66 10.02 -45.25
CA GLY A 31 6.77 9.98 -44.09
C GLY A 31 7.55 10.06 -42.80
N ARG A 32 6.85 9.98 -41.68
CA ARG A 32 7.43 10.02 -40.34
C ARG A 32 7.11 8.74 -39.59
N GLY A 33 8.09 8.16 -38.92
CA GLY A 33 7.92 6.94 -38.13
C GLY A 33 9.09 6.68 -37.21
N ASP A 34 8.99 5.70 -36.32
CA ASP A 34 10.09 5.33 -35.43
C ASP A 34 11.06 4.32 -36.09
N LEU A 35 12.15 3.98 -35.38
CA LEU A 35 13.16 3.04 -35.88
C LEU A 35 12.59 1.61 -36.07
N LYS A 36 11.58 1.22 -35.28
CA LYS A 36 10.93 -0.08 -35.40
C LYS A 36 10.16 -0.14 -36.71
N GLN A 37 9.35 0.88 -37.00
CA GLN A 37 8.60 1.01 -38.24
C GLN A 37 9.53 1.04 -39.46
N LEU A 38 10.65 1.76 -39.41
CA LEU A 38 11.64 1.74 -40.48
C LEU A 38 12.22 0.33 -40.70
N THR A 39 12.55 -0.37 -39.63
CA THR A 39 13.09 -1.73 -39.71
C THR A 39 12.07 -2.71 -40.29
N GLU A 40 10.82 -2.63 -39.86
CA GLU A 40 9.72 -3.44 -40.40
C GLU A 40 9.45 -3.12 -41.87
N LEU A 41 9.52 -1.85 -42.26
CA LEU A 41 9.39 -1.43 -43.66
C LEU A 41 10.47 -2.05 -44.54
N LEU A 42 11.74 -1.97 -44.12
CA LEU A 42 12.86 -2.52 -44.89
C LEU A 42 12.80 -4.05 -44.95
N HIS A 43 12.43 -4.70 -43.85
CA HIS A 43 12.21 -6.14 -43.83
C HIS A 43 11.09 -6.54 -44.81
N ASP A 44 9.91 -5.93 -44.72
CA ASP A 44 8.77 -6.24 -45.60
C ASP A 44 9.06 -5.90 -47.07
N PHE A 45 9.89 -4.89 -47.32
CA PHE A 45 10.35 -4.56 -48.65
C PHE A 45 11.21 -5.71 -49.20
N TYR A 46 12.30 -6.07 -48.52
CA TYR A 46 13.25 -7.06 -49.01
C TYR A 46 12.79 -8.52 -48.86
N SER A 47 11.71 -8.80 -48.13
CA SER A 47 11.10 -10.14 -48.07
C SER A 47 10.27 -10.48 -49.30
N ARG A 48 10.00 -9.51 -50.18
CA ARG A 48 9.22 -9.72 -51.42
C ARG A 48 10.13 -10.10 -52.57
N ASP A 49 9.74 -11.13 -53.30
CA ASP A 49 10.45 -11.55 -54.51
C ASP A 49 10.07 -10.69 -55.72
N ILE A 50 10.45 -9.42 -55.66
CA ILE A 50 10.20 -8.41 -56.69
C ILE A 50 11.54 -7.76 -57.06
N LEU A 51 11.69 -7.41 -58.35
CA LEU A 51 12.86 -6.70 -58.86
C LEU A 51 12.85 -5.23 -58.41
N HIS A 52 13.10 -5.01 -57.13
CA HIS A 52 13.22 -3.68 -56.56
C HIS A 52 14.52 -3.52 -55.76
N ARG A 53 14.84 -2.27 -55.46
CA ARG A 53 15.89 -1.91 -54.50
C ARG A 53 15.65 -0.53 -53.93
N VAL A 54 16.16 -0.31 -52.72
CA VAL A 54 16.32 1.05 -52.20
C VAL A 54 17.58 1.66 -52.82
N ARG A 55 17.43 2.76 -53.55
CA ARG A 55 18.54 3.53 -54.14
C ARG A 55 19.08 4.57 -53.16
N LEU A 56 18.20 5.15 -52.35
CA LEU A 56 18.55 6.16 -51.34
C LEU A 56 17.65 5.99 -50.13
N LEU A 57 18.25 6.05 -48.94
CA LEU A 57 17.53 6.09 -47.68
C LEU A 57 18.05 7.29 -46.88
N HIS A 58 17.23 8.32 -46.74
CA HIS A 58 17.47 9.44 -45.85
C HIS A 58 16.65 9.25 -44.58
N VAL A 59 17.32 9.36 -43.44
CA VAL A 59 16.74 9.22 -42.10
C VAL A 59 17.22 10.40 -41.29
N ILE A 60 16.29 11.26 -40.87
CA ILE A 60 16.60 12.46 -40.08
C ILE A 60 15.86 12.35 -38.74
N PRO A 61 16.58 12.28 -37.60
CA PRO A 61 15.94 12.29 -36.28
C PRO A 61 15.18 13.59 -36.05
N VAL A 62 13.97 13.49 -35.50
CA VAL A 62 13.20 14.65 -35.05
C VAL A 62 13.63 14.98 -33.62
N SER A 63 13.98 16.24 -33.36
CA SER A 63 14.40 16.70 -32.04
C SER A 63 13.36 16.38 -30.96
N ASP A 64 13.85 16.01 -29.77
CA ASP A 64 13.04 15.70 -28.58
C ASP A 64 11.95 14.63 -28.82
N SER A 65 12.17 13.73 -29.78
CA SER A 65 11.21 12.73 -30.23
C SER A 65 11.87 11.37 -30.46
N THR A 66 11.08 10.30 -30.56
CA THR A 66 11.52 8.99 -31.07
C THR A 66 11.29 8.84 -32.58
N MET A 67 10.73 9.87 -33.20
CA MET A 67 10.33 9.86 -34.60
C MET A 67 11.51 10.23 -35.51
N LEU A 68 11.47 9.67 -36.71
CA LEU A 68 12.40 9.85 -37.79
C LEU A 68 11.62 10.38 -39.00
N ASP A 69 12.12 11.45 -39.62
CA ASP A 69 11.68 11.86 -40.94
C ASP A 69 12.40 11.00 -41.98
N LEU A 70 11.61 10.25 -42.75
CA LEU A 70 12.07 9.23 -43.68
C LEU A 70 11.85 9.70 -45.11
N THR A 71 12.87 9.52 -45.96
CA THR A 71 12.72 9.60 -47.42
C THR A 71 13.45 8.44 -48.06
N VAL A 72 12.70 7.62 -48.80
CA VAL A 72 13.19 6.41 -49.47
C VAL A 72 13.00 6.59 -50.97
N GLN A 73 14.09 6.53 -51.74
CA GLN A 73 14.02 6.42 -53.19
C GLN A 73 14.18 4.97 -53.59
N ILE A 74 13.22 4.46 -54.36
CA ILE A 74 13.10 3.06 -54.74
C ILE A 74 13.16 2.97 -56.26
N ASP A 75 13.95 2.03 -56.77
CA ASP A 75 13.87 1.62 -58.18
C ASP A 75 13.15 0.27 -58.25
N VAL A 76 12.25 0.11 -59.22
CA VAL A 76 11.53 -1.13 -59.52
C VAL A 76 11.64 -1.42 -61.00
N LEU A 77 11.93 -2.67 -61.36
CA LEU A 77 12.02 -3.11 -62.75
C LEU A 77 10.78 -3.92 -63.13
N SER A 78 10.21 -3.64 -64.29
CA SER A 78 9.20 -4.49 -64.92
C SER A 78 9.74 -4.99 -66.27
N LEU A 79 9.75 -6.31 -66.47
CA LEU A 79 10.23 -6.93 -67.69
C LEU A 79 9.19 -6.77 -68.81
N THR A 80 9.65 -6.47 -70.03
CA THR A 80 8.78 -6.27 -71.20
C THR A 80 8.01 -7.53 -71.60
N ASN A 81 8.56 -8.70 -71.32
CA ASN A 81 7.97 -10.00 -71.67
C ASN A 81 7.30 -10.72 -70.48
N ALA A 82 7.11 -10.04 -69.34
CA ALA A 82 6.43 -10.63 -68.19
C ALA A 82 4.89 -10.66 -68.39
N PRO A 83 4.18 -11.65 -67.80
CA PRO A 83 2.72 -11.66 -67.77
C PRO A 83 2.15 -10.37 -67.17
N THR A 84 1.11 -9.79 -67.80
CA THR A 84 0.45 -8.55 -67.36
C THR A 84 -0.83 -8.83 -66.57
N ASP A 85 -0.86 -9.91 -65.78
CA ASP A 85 -2.05 -10.30 -64.99
C ASP A 85 -2.34 -9.32 -63.83
N GLY A 86 -1.47 -8.32 -63.63
CA GLY A 86 -1.63 -7.23 -62.67
C GLY A 86 -1.47 -7.67 -61.22
N ARG A 87 -1.01 -8.90 -60.98
CA ARG A 87 -0.82 -9.44 -59.63
C ARG A 87 0.63 -9.28 -59.21
N LEU A 88 0.82 -8.78 -57.99
CA LEU A 88 2.14 -8.77 -57.38
C LEU A 88 2.53 -10.20 -56.96
N PRO A 89 3.80 -10.59 -57.13
CA PRO A 89 4.29 -11.86 -56.61
C PRO A 89 4.02 -11.99 -55.10
N GLU A 90 3.50 -13.14 -54.70
CA GLU A 90 3.29 -13.50 -53.29
C GLU A 90 4.46 -14.31 -52.72
N ASN A 91 5.40 -14.71 -53.57
CA ASN A 91 6.59 -15.47 -53.17
C ASN A 91 7.47 -14.65 -52.21
N GLU A 92 8.03 -15.36 -51.23
CA GLU A 92 9.04 -14.80 -50.33
C GLU A 92 10.42 -14.82 -50.98
N SER A 93 11.20 -13.78 -50.71
CA SER A 93 12.57 -13.66 -51.18
C SER A 93 13.56 -14.28 -50.18
N ASN A 94 14.68 -14.79 -50.69
CA ASN A 94 15.82 -15.26 -49.91
C ASN A 94 16.88 -14.17 -49.67
N ARG A 95 16.56 -12.89 -49.92
CA ARG A 95 17.51 -11.76 -49.80
C ARG A 95 17.84 -11.40 -48.34
N LEU A 96 17.00 -11.79 -47.40
CA LEU A 96 17.18 -11.52 -45.98
C LEU A 96 17.92 -12.67 -45.30
N ALA A 97 18.93 -12.35 -44.49
CA ALA A 97 19.73 -13.35 -43.78
C ALA A 97 19.09 -13.83 -42.46
N HIS A 98 18.17 -13.03 -41.91
CA HIS A 98 17.57 -13.24 -40.61
C HIS A 98 16.06 -12.98 -40.64
N SER A 99 15.37 -13.46 -39.61
CA SER A 99 13.96 -13.15 -39.38
C SER A 99 13.76 -11.69 -38.98
N ARG A 100 12.51 -11.24 -39.08
CA ARG A 100 12.10 -9.90 -38.64
C ARG A 100 12.50 -9.61 -37.18
N GLU A 101 12.25 -10.56 -36.29
CA GLU A 101 12.49 -10.39 -34.86
C GLU A 101 13.97 -10.25 -34.53
N GLU A 102 14.82 -11.01 -35.22
CA GLU A 102 16.28 -10.91 -35.10
C GLU A 102 16.78 -9.53 -35.60
N TYR A 103 16.25 -9.03 -36.71
CA TYR A 103 16.60 -7.68 -37.19
C TYR A 103 16.11 -6.58 -36.25
N LEU A 104 14.88 -6.67 -35.74
CA LEU A 104 14.35 -5.74 -34.75
C LEU A 104 15.23 -5.71 -33.51
N THR A 105 15.54 -6.89 -32.96
CA THR A 105 16.43 -7.02 -31.79
C THR A 105 17.79 -6.41 -32.08
N ALA A 106 18.43 -6.72 -33.21
CA ALA A 106 19.76 -6.24 -33.51
C ALA A 106 19.81 -4.73 -33.80
N ILE A 107 18.82 -4.17 -34.50
CA ILE A 107 18.82 -2.76 -34.92
C ILE A 107 18.34 -1.86 -33.79
N LEU A 108 17.25 -2.22 -33.09
CA LEU A 108 16.72 -1.41 -32.01
C LEU A 108 17.70 -1.32 -30.85
N ASN A 109 18.32 -2.43 -30.43
CA ASN A 109 19.32 -2.44 -29.35
C ASN A 109 20.61 -1.66 -29.66
N ARG A 110 20.86 -1.26 -30.91
CA ARG A 110 21.96 -0.34 -31.23
C ARG A 110 21.62 1.11 -30.88
N ASN A 111 20.33 1.44 -30.79
CA ASN A 111 19.85 2.77 -30.46
C ASN A 111 20.53 3.89 -31.29
N LEU A 112 20.53 3.72 -32.61
CA LEU A 112 21.34 4.52 -33.56
C LEU A 112 21.05 6.03 -33.54
N PHE A 113 19.87 6.43 -33.06
CA PHE A 113 19.37 7.81 -33.14
C PHE A 113 18.97 8.39 -31.78
N GLY A 114 19.10 7.62 -30.69
CA GLY A 114 18.75 8.06 -29.34
C GLY A 114 19.97 8.22 -28.44
N PRO A 115 19.83 8.91 -27.30
CA PRO A 115 20.84 8.86 -26.25
C PRO A 115 20.94 7.44 -25.67
N PRO A 116 22.09 7.05 -25.09
CA PRO A 116 22.22 5.76 -24.41
C PRO A 116 21.16 5.57 -23.33
N ASN A 117 20.48 4.42 -23.35
CA ASN A 117 19.48 4.09 -22.34
C ASN A 117 20.12 3.83 -20.97
N LYS A 118 19.58 4.43 -19.91
CA LYS A 118 20.00 4.22 -18.52
C LYS A 118 19.07 3.20 -17.87
N ALA A 119 19.58 2.51 -16.84
CA ALA A 119 18.74 1.60 -16.09
C ALA A 119 17.79 2.37 -15.16
N PRO A 120 16.53 1.92 -15.01
CA PRO A 120 15.69 2.36 -13.91
C PRO A 120 16.35 2.02 -12.57
N GLN A 121 15.97 2.73 -11.51
CA GLN A 121 16.50 2.53 -10.15
C GLN A 121 15.37 2.17 -9.20
N LEU A 122 15.38 0.95 -8.69
CA LEU A 122 14.43 0.47 -7.69
C LEU A 122 14.73 1.06 -6.32
N THR A 123 13.67 1.42 -5.60
CA THR A 123 13.77 1.78 -4.19
C THR A 123 13.94 0.51 -3.36
N SER A 124 14.90 0.52 -2.43
CA SER A 124 15.10 -0.60 -1.50
C SER A 124 13.86 -0.85 -0.65
N VAL A 125 13.40 -2.10 -0.60
CA VAL A 125 12.18 -2.51 0.11
C VAL A 125 12.47 -3.01 1.53
N GLY A 126 13.55 -3.79 1.70
CA GLY A 126 13.97 -4.37 2.98
C GLY A 126 13.06 -5.49 3.52
N ARG A 127 13.15 -5.76 4.83
CA ARG A 127 12.33 -6.76 5.52
C ARG A 127 10.92 -6.23 5.79
N LYS A 128 9.92 -7.08 5.57
CA LYS A 128 8.52 -6.86 5.97
C LYS A 128 8.07 -7.98 6.89
N GLU A 129 7.10 -7.66 7.74
CA GLU A 129 6.46 -8.61 8.64
C GLU A 129 4.96 -8.59 8.41
N VAL A 130 4.34 -9.76 8.40
CA VAL A 130 2.89 -9.94 8.24
C VAL A 130 2.45 -11.09 9.15
N ARG A 131 1.25 -11.01 9.71
CA ARG A 131 0.73 -12.11 10.53
C ARG A 131 0.19 -13.23 9.66
N ILE A 132 0.31 -14.45 10.13
CA ILE A 132 -0.35 -15.59 9.49
C ILE A 132 -1.86 -15.35 9.39
N GLY A 133 -2.44 -15.68 8.24
CA GLY A 133 -3.85 -15.43 7.91
C GLY A 133 -4.12 -14.06 7.29
N ASP A 134 -3.23 -13.07 7.50
CA ASP A 134 -3.35 -11.75 6.89
C ASP A 134 -2.82 -11.74 5.44
N ARG A 135 -3.12 -10.67 4.71
CA ARG A 135 -2.60 -10.43 3.36
C ARG A 135 -1.65 -9.24 3.37
N LEU A 136 -0.40 -9.48 3.01
CA LEU A 136 0.54 -8.40 2.73
C LEU A 136 0.12 -7.69 1.45
N SER A 137 0.05 -6.36 1.49
CA SER A 137 -0.13 -5.50 0.33
C SER A 137 0.83 -4.33 0.46
N MET A 138 1.80 -4.23 -0.44
CA MET A 138 2.79 -3.16 -0.46
C MET A 138 3.05 -2.68 -1.88
N GLU A 139 3.64 -1.50 -2.03
CA GLU A 139 3.97 -0.92 -3.33
C GLU A 139 5.48 -0.77 -3.44
N VAL A 140 6.01 -1.16 -4.61
CA VAL A 140 7.42 -0.97 -4.96
C VAL A 140 7.50 0.12 -6.00
N SER A 141 8.43 1.05 -5.81
CA SER A 141 8.64 2.18 -6.72
C SER A 141 10.04 2.17 -7.31
N ALA A 142 10.12 2.57 -8.57
CA ALA A 142 11.38 2.85 -9.26
C ALA A 142 11.37 4.26 -9.85
N LYS A 143 12.55 4.82 -10.09
CA LYS A 143 12.76 6.06 -10.84
C LYS A 143 13.57 5.79 -12.09
N ASP A 144 13.23 6.45 -13.18
CA ASP A 144 13.97 6.43 -14.42
C ASP A 144 14.30 7.87 -14.84
N GLU A 145 15.54 8.12 -15.25
CA GLU A 145 15.98 9.44 -15.71
C GLU A 145 15.62 9.69 -17.17
N ASP A 146 15.35 8.63 -17.94
CA ASP A 146 15.04 8.73 -19.35
C ASP A 146 13.58 9.16 -19.57
N GLN A 147 13.42 10.22 -20.35
CA GLN A 147 12.10 10.77 -20.63
C GLN A 147 11.30 9.85 -21.53
N ARG A 148 9.97 9.84 -21.34
CA ARG A 148 9.00 9.10 -22.17
C ARG A 148 9.16 7.58 -22.15
N GLN A 149 9.89 7.05 -21.17
CA GLN A 149 9.96 5.61 -20.92
C GLN A 149 8.89 5.16 -19.93
N SER A 150 8.43 3.93 -20.09
CA SER A 150 7.46 3.29 -19.21
C SER A 150 8.10 2.13 -18.48
N LEU A 151 7.82 2.03 -17.18
CA LEU A 151 8.34 0.95 -16.35
C LEU A 151 7.36 -0.21 -16.24
N ARG A 152 7.90 -1.43 -16.24
CA ARG A 152 7.15 -2.65 -15.95
C ARG A 152 7.79 -3.44 -14.83
N TYR A 153 6.99 -3.79 -13.84
CA TYR A 153 7.42 -4.57 -12.69
C TYR A 153 7.10 -6.06 -12.87
N SER A 154 7.97 -6.91 -12.39
CA SER A 154 7.79 -8.37 -12.38
C SER A 154 8.48 -9.01 -11.18
N LEU A 155 8.07 -10.24 -10.85
CA LEU A 155 8.76 -11.08 -9.88
C LEU A 155 9.62 -12.08 -10.68
N VAL A 156 10.90 -12.19 -10.31
CA VAL A 156 11.88 -13.04 -11.01
C VAL A 156 12.53 -14.01 -10.02
N GLY A 157 13.10 -15.08 -10.55
CA GLY A 157 13.70 -16.14 -9.74
C GLY A 157 12.66 -17.01 -9.03
N GLU A 158 12.96 -17.43 -7.81
CA GLU A 158 12.03 -18.18 -6.96
C GLU A 158 10.98 -17.23 -6.38
N VAL A 159 9.72 -17.43 -6.77
CA VAL A 159 8.59 -16.62 -6.31
C VAL A 159 7.78 -17.41 -5.28
N PRO A 160 7.61 -16.90 -4.04
CA PRO A 160 6.76 -17.54 -3.04
C PRO A 160 5.34 -17.81 -3.55
N GLU A 161 4.78 -18.96 -3.18
CA GLU A 161 3.47 -19.37 -3.65
C GLU A 161 2.39 -18.33 -3.31
N GLY A 162 1.62 -17.92 -4.33
CA GLY A 162 0.55 -16.93 -4.18
C GLY A 162 1.03 -15.48 -4.14
N MET A 163 2.34 -15.21 -4.14
CA MET A 163 2.86 -13.86 -4.32
C MET A 163 2.65 -13.39 -5.76
N ARG A 164 2.18 -12.15 -5.92
CA ARG A 164 1.97 -11.54 -7.23
C ARG A 164 2.33 -10.06 -7.20
N ILE A 165 2.68 -9.53 -8.37
CA ILE A 165 2.94 -8.11 -8.56
C ILE A 165 2.11 -7.58 -9.73
N ASP A 166 1.55 -6.40 -9.58
CA ASP A 166 0.94 -5.67 -10.70
C ASP A 166 2.02 -5.00 -11.55
N ALA A 167 2.04 -5.32 -12.84
CA ALA A 167 3.12 -4.91 -13.72
C ALA A 167 3.20 -3.41 -13.99
N ARG A 168 2.17 -2.62 -13.67
CA ARG A 168 2.15 -1.17 -13.92
C ARG A 168 2.36 -0.36 -12.65
N SER A 169 1.70 -0.75 -11.57
CA SER A 169 1.74 -0.04 -10.28
C SER A 169 2.84 -0.53 -9.35
N GLY A 170 3.44 -1.69 -9.60
CA GLY A 170 4.42 -2.28 -8.67
C GLY A 170 3.80 -2.77 -7.36
N ARG A 171 2.46 -2.92 -7.30
CA ARG A 171 1.76 -3.42 -6.12
C ARG A 171 2.01 -4.91 -5.96
N VAL A 172 2.68 -5.27 -4.86
CA VAL A 172 2.92 -6.66 -4.45
C VAL A 172 1.84 -7.08 -3.47
N GLU A 173 1.24 -8.23 -3.73
CA GLU A 173 0.31 -8.90 -2.83
C GLU A 173 0.81 -10.29 -2.49
N PHE A 174 0.73 -10.66 -1.21
CA PHE A 174 1.13 -11.98 -0.74
C PHE A 174 0.19 -12.49 0.38
N PRO A 175 -0.50 -13.62 0.19
CA PRO A 175 -1.32 -14.23 1.23
C PRO A 175 -0.44 -15.01 2.23
N ALA A 176 -0.39 -14.59 3.48
CA ALA A 176 0.48 -15.17 4.50
C ALA A 176 -0.13 -16.47 5.07
N ARG A 177 -0.02 -17.57 4.33
CA ARG A 177 -0.70 -18.85 4.65
C ARG A 177 0.07 -19.78 5.58
N ALA A 178 1.39 -19.63 5.67
CA ALA A 178 2.24 -20.46 6.52
C ALA A 178 3.35 -19.61 7.16
N LEU A 179 3.72 -19.95 8.39
CA LEU A 179 4.81 -19.31 9.12
C LEU A 179 6.15 -19.53 8.40
N GLY A 180 7.06 -18.55 8.50
CA GLY A 180 8.40 -18.63 7.93
C GLY A 180 8.88 -17.33 7.32
N GLU A 181 10.09 -17.39 6.72
CA GLU A 181 10.65 -16.27 5.96
C GLU A 181 10.59 -16.57 4.46
N TYR A 182 9.99 -15.66 3.70
CA TYR A 182 9.82 -15.76 2.26
C TYR A 182 10.65 -14.69 1.57
N ARG A 183 11.54 -15.12 0.68
CA ARG A 183 12.38 -14.21 -0.10
C ARG A 183 11.79 -14.06 -1.50
N ALA A 184 11.78 -12.84 -2.03
CA ALA A 184 11.34 -12.57 -3.39
C ALA A 184 12.16 -11.45 -4.01
N THR A 185 12.38 -11.55 -5.32
CA THR A 185 13.12 -10.56 -6.11
C THR A 185 12.15 -9.86 -7.05
N VAL A 186 12.08 -8.53 -6.92
CA VAL A 186 11.34 -7.66 -7.84
C VAL A 186 12.32 -7.16 -8.88
N GLN A 187 11.94 -7.29 -10.15
CA GLN A 187 12.62 -6.67 -11.27
C GLN A 187 11.74 -5.55 -11.83
N VAL A 188 12.35 -4.42 -12.18
CA VAL A 188 11.73 -3.39 -13.00
C VAL A 188 12.47 -3.32 -14.33
N ALA A 189 11.74 -3.26 -15.43
CA ALA A 189 12.27 -3.10 -16.78
C ALA A 189 11.72 -1.82 -17.41
N ASP A 190 12.58 -1.07 -18.08
CA ASP A 190 12.16 0.02 -18.94
C ASP A 190 11.72 -0.49 -20.34
N ASN A 191 11.29 0.44 -21.19
CA ASN A 191 11.02 0.19 -22.60
C ASN A 191 11.97 0.95 -23.53
N GLY A 192 13.10 1.43 -23.01
CA GLY A 192 14.17 2.03 -23.79
C GLY A 192 14.94 0.98 -24.57
N TRP A 193 15.81 1.40 -25.49
CA TRP A 193 16.63 0.47 -26.27
C TRP A 193 18.14 0.68 -26.01
N PRO A 194 18.91 -0.39 -25.73
CA PRO A 194 18.42 -1.69 -25.29
C PRO A 194 17.68 -1.57 -23.95
N ASN A 195 16.65 -2.39 -23.73
CA ASN A 195 15.91 -2.37 -22.48
C ASN A 195 16.88 -2.62 -21.32
N LYS A 196 16.77 -1.82 -20.27
CA LYS A 196 17.52 -2.03 -19.04
C LYS A 196 16.58 -2.44 -17.93
N THR A 197 17.19 -3.09 -16.95
CA THR A 197 16.50 -3.61 -15.78
C THR A 197 17.26 -3.26 -14.53
N ASP A 198 16.54 -3.20 -13.42
CA ASP A 198 17.11 -3.20 -12.09
C ASP A 198 16.34 -4.17 -11.21
N GLU A 199 16.99 -4.71 -10.19
CA GLU A 199 16.46 -5.74 -9.32
C GLU A 199 16.68 -5.42 -7.86
N THR A 200 15.69 -5.70 -7.03
CA THR A 200 15.83 -5.64 -5.58
C THR A 200 15.19 -6.84 -4.93
N THR A 201 15.84 -7.33 -3.87
CA THR A 201 15.35 -8.48 -3.12
C THR A 201 14.80 -8.03 -1.78
N PHE A 202 13.68 -8.60 -1.38
CA PHE A 202 13.04 -8.33 -0.10
C PHE A 202 12.64 -9.64 0.58
N THR A 203 12.40 -9.55 1.89
CA THR A 203 12.01 -10.70 2.72
C THR A 203 10.72 -10.41 3.46
N VAL A 204 9.79 -11.35 3.45
CA VAL A 204 8.54 -11.30 4.21
C VAL A 204 8.61 -12.34 5.31
N ALA A 205 8.61 -11.89 6.57
CA ALA A 205 8.47 -12.75 7.73
C ALA A 205 6.98 -12.92 8.05
N VAL A 206 6.48 -14.16 7.98
CA VAL A 206 5.14 -14.51 8.42
C VAL A 206 5.22 -14.98 9.86
N VAL A 207 4.65 -14.19 10.77
CA VAL A 207 4.74 -14.39 12.22
C VAL A 207 3.38 -14.74 12.83
N GLU A 208 3.40 -15.30 14.03
CA GLU A 208 2.21 -15.50 14.82
C GLU A 208 1.64 -14.15 15.31
N PRO A 209 0.32 -14.02 15.48
CA PRO A 209 -0.25 -12.88 16.20
C PRO A 209 0.33 -12.80 17.62
N PRO A 210 0.49 -11.59 18.18
CA PRO A 210 0.94 -11.46 19.56
C PRO A 210 -0.03 -12.20 20.50
N PRO A 211 0.47 -12.82 21.58
CA PRO A 211 -0.40 -13.47 22.55
C PRO A 211 -1.42 -12.46 23.10
N PRO A 212 -2.65 -12.90 23.45
CA PRO A 212 -3.63 -12.03 24.07
C PRO A 212 -3.03 -11.33 25.29
N ALA A 213 -3.31 -10.04 25.45
CA ALA A 213 -2.88 -9.30 26.63
C ALA A 213 -3.46 -9.99 27.88
N GLU A 214 -2.63 -10.15 28.92
CA GLU A 214 -3.09 -10.69 30.20
C GLU A 214 -4.24 -9.83 30.74
N PRO A 215 -5.28 -10.45 31.35
CA PRO A 215 -6.35 -9.69 31.97
C PRO A 215 -5.74 -8.79 33.05
N ARG A 216 -5.99 -7.47 32.93
CA ARG A 216 -5.53 -6.50 33.91
C ARG A 216 -6.06 -6.93 35.29
N PRO A 217 -5.21 -6.99 36.34
CA PRO A 217 -5.70 -7.29 37.68
C PRO A 217 -6.85 -6.36 38.02
N GLU A 218 -7.94 -6.91 38.55
CA GLU A 218 -9.10 -6.13 38.94
C GLU A 218 -8.65 -5.01 39.89
N PRO A 219 -9.19 -3.78 39.74
CA PRO A 219 -8.91 -2.73 40.70
C PRO A 219 -9.23 -3.25 42.10
N PRO A 220 -8.38 -2.98 43.12
CA PRO A 220 -8.72 -3.36 44.48
C PRO A 220 -10.10 -2.82 44.84
N PRO A 221 -10.92 -3.57 45.61
CA PRO A 221 -12.22 -3.09 46.05
C PRO A 221 -12.03 -1.72 46.70
N LYS A 222 -12.87 -0.75 46.31
CA LYS A 222 -12.82 0.59 46.91
C LYS A 222 -12.92 0.44 48.43
N PRO A 223 -12.09 1.14 49.23
CA PRO A 223 -12.22 1.13 50.68
C PRO A 223 -13.67 1.45 51.06
N GLN A 224 -14.28 0.63 51.92
CA GLN A 224 -15.61 0.92 52.43
C GLN A 224 -15.52 2.16 53.33
N PHE A 225 -16.31 3.18 53.03
CA PHE A 225 -16.32 4.42 53.78
C PHE A 225 -17.18 4.25 55.04
N ASN A 226 -16.55 4.03 56.21
CA ASN A 226 -17.29 3.86 57.46
C ASN A 226 -17.80 5.23 57.97
N MET A 227 -19.11 5.40 57.93
CA MET A 227 -19.78 6.64 58.34
C MET A 227 -19.66 6.93 59.85
N ALA A 228 -19.48 5.91 60.69
CA ALA A 228 -19.35 6.06 62.14
C ALA A 228 -18.10 6.89 62.51
N GLN A 229 -17.00 6.71 61.77
CA GLN A 229 -15.73 7.40 62.00
C GLN A 229 -15.86 8.92 61.90
N PHE A 230 -16.75 9.39 61.03
CA PHE A 230 -16.95 10.82 60.79
C PHE A 230 -18.20 11.38 61.48
N SER A 231 -18.93 10.54 62.22
CA SER A 231 -20.14 10.92 62.93
C SER A 231 -19.84 11.25 64.38
N VAL A 232 -20.12 12.47 64.82
CA VAL A 232 -19.71 12.99 66.14
C VAL A 232 -20.93 13.34 66.97
N LEU A 233 -20.91 12.98 68.25
CA LEU A 233 -21.88 13.50 69.21
C LEU A 233 -21.59 14.98 69.46
N THR A 234 -22.41 15.86 68.91
CA THR A 234 -22.17 17.32 68.89
C THR A 234 -22.90 18.08 69.98
N ALA A 235 -24.04 17.58 70.45
CA ALA A 235 -24.78 18.19 71.55
C ALA A 235 -25.65 17.17 72.27
N ILE A 236 -25.88 17.40 73.56
CA ILE A 236 -26.95 16.78 74.34
C ILE A 236 -27.88 17.91 74.75
N THR A 237 -29.14 17.82 74.38
CA THR A 237 -30.14 18.87 74.61
C THR A 237 -31.35 18.29 75.31
N GLU A 238 -31.96 19.05 76.21
CA GLU A 238 -33.22 18.67 76.83
C GLU A 238 -34.33 19.59 76.33
N LYS A 239 -35.42 19.00 75.80
CA LYS A 239 -36.60 19.73 75.34
C LYS A 239 -37.84 19.07 75.90
N SER A 240 -38.63 19.82 76.67
CA SER A 240 -39.89 19.34 77.28
C SER A 240 -39.73 18.08 78.14
N GLY A 241 -38.63 17.99 78.91
CA GLY A 241 -38.33 16.85 79.79
C GLY A 241 -37.77 15.61 79.09
N ARG A 242 -37.54 15.65 77.77
CA ARG A 242 -36.89 14.58 77.01
C ARG A 242 -35.50 15.00 76.58
N LYS A 243 -34.50 14.18 76.92
CA LYS A 243 -33.12 14.36 76.46
C LYS A 243 -32.98 13.84 75.02
N LEU A 244 -32.21 14.58 74.22
CA LEU A 244 -31.91 14.29 72.83
C LEU A 244 -30.41 14.42 72.58
N ALA A 245 -29.82 13.41 71.97
CA ALA A 245 -28.45 13.40 71.50
C ALA A 245 -28.40 13.81 70.02
N TRP A 246 -27.53 14.76 69.70
CA TRP A 246 -27.36 15.29 68.35
C TRP A 246 -26.07 14.73 67.76
N ILE A 247 -26.20 13.79 66.83
CA ILE A 247 -25.09 13.13 66.16
C ILE A 247 -24.96 13.75 64.77
N ASN A 248 -23.87 14.48 64.53
CA ASN A 248 -23.60 15.08 63.23
C ASN A 248 -22.88 14.06 62.34
N ILE A 249 -23.56 13.62 61.28
CA ILE A 249 -23.04 12.72 60.24
C ILE A 249 -22.37 13.61 59.19
N ARG A 250 -21.13 13.99 59.45
CA ARG A 250 -20.38 14.97 58.64
C ARG A 250 -20.36 14.65 57.13
N PRO A 251 -20.19 13.38 56.69
CA PRO A 251 -20.18 13.04 55.26
C PRO A 251 -21.52 13.24 54.55
N GLU A 252 -22.64 13.23 55.29
CA GLU A 252 -23.98 13.48 54.77
C GLU A 252 -24.45 14.91 55.01
N GLY A 253 -23.69 15.71 55.78
CA GLY A 253 -24.04 17.09 56.12
C GLY A 253 -25.31 17.22 56.96
N ARG A 254 -25.73 16.17 57.69
CA ARG A 254 -26.95 16.16 58.51
C ARG A 254 -26.69 15.83 59.97
N THR A 255 -27.55 16.35 60.84
CA THR A 255 -27.57 16.01 62.27
C THR A 255 -28.73 15.09 62.57
N LEU A 256 -28.43 13.86 62.98
CA LEU A 256 -29.41 12.95 63.55
C LEU A 256 -29.70 13.38 65.00
N ARG A 257 -30.98 13.53 65.34
CA ARG A 257 -31.42 13.87 66.70
C ARG A 257 -32.16 12.67 67.24
N VAL A 258 -31.58 12.01 68.23
CA VAL A 258 -32.11 10.75 68.77
C VAL A 258 -32.35 10.86 70.26
N GLY A 259 -33.50 10.37 70.71
CA GLY A 259 -33.85 10.26 72.12
C GLY A 259 -33.56 8.88 72.68
N GLU A 260 -33.69 8.74 74.00
CA GLU A 260 -33.67 7.43 74.65
C GLU A 260 -34.76 6.51 74.06
N GLY A 261 -34.41 5.25 73.85
CA GLY A 261 -35.22 4.21 73.20
C GLY A 261 -35.18 4.20 71.68
N GLU A 262 -34.55 5.17 71.02
CA GLU A 262 -34.50 5.23 69.55
C GLU A 262 -33.32 4.45 68.96
N LYS A 263 -33.54 3.80 67.82
CA LYS A 263 -32.52 3.03 67.10
C LYS A 263 -31.67 3.93 66.21
N ILE A 264 -30.36 3.72 66.21
CA ILE A 264 -29.41 4.34 65.29
C ILE A 264 -28.73 3.27 64.45
N SER A 265 -28.39 3.61 63.20
CA SER A 265 -27.56 2.79 62.30
C SER A 265 -26.73 3.76 61.46
N ILE A 266 -25.45 3.88 61.78
CA ILE A 266 -24.51 4.82 61.18
C ILE A 266 -23.19 4.07 60.97
N GLY A 267 -22.89 3.71 59.73
CA GLY A 267 -21.71 2.88 59.42
C GLY A 267 -21.77 1.56 60.17
N ASP A 268 -20.68 1.21 60.86
CA ASP A 268 -20.59 -0.05 61.61
C ASP A 268 -21.25 0.01 63.00
N VAL A 269 -21.77 1.18 63.42
CA VAL A 269 -22.44 1.33 64.73
C VAL A 269 -23.95 1.27 64.54
N THR A 270 -24.54 0.14 64.94
CA THR A 270 -25.99 -0.06 64.97
C THR A 270 -26.43 -0.46 66.38
N GLY A 271 -27.39 0.26 66.95
CA GLY A 271 -27.82 0.05 68.33
C GLY A 271 -28.99 0.94 68.74
N ILE A 272 -29.41 0.83 70.00
CA ILE A 272 -30.50 1.61 70.61
C ILE A 272 -29.91 2.55 71.65
N ILE A 273 -30.32 3.82 71.66
CA ILE A 273 -29.93 4.75 72.72
C ILE A 273 -30.57 4.30 74.03
N ARG A 274 -29.78 3.81 74.99
CA ARG A 274 -30.28 3.37 76.29
C ARG A 274 -30.41 4.51 77.28
N GLU A 275 -29.40 5.37 77.33
CA GLU A 275 -29.37 6.50 78.26
C GLU A 275 -28.62 7.67 77.64
N ILE A 276 -29.13 8.89 77.90
CA ILE A 276 -28.46 10.14 77.55
C ILE A 276 -28.08 10.85 78.87
N ALA A 277 -26.80 10.77 79.23
CA ALA A 277 -26.25 11.45 80.41
C ALA A 277 -25.84 12.90 80.06
N ALA A 278 -25.27 13.63 81.02
CA ALA A 278 -24.94 15.05 80.83
C ALA A 278 -23.85 15.27 79.77
N GLU A 279 -22.86 14.37 79.69
CA GLU A 279 -21.70 14.51 78.80
C GLU A 279 -21.45 13.28 77.92
N GLN A 280 -22.32 12.26 77.98
CA GLN A 280 -22.15 11.02 77.24
C GLN A 280 -23.47 10.33 76.92
N VAL A 281 -23.46 9.49 75.90
CA VAL A 281 -24.62 8.73 75.43
C VAL A 281 -24.27 7.24 75.44
N TYR A 282 -25.14 6.44 76.04
CA TYR A 282 -25.04 4.99 76.09
C TYR A 282 -25.86 4.38 74.96
N ILE A 283 -25.20 3.64 74.09
CA ILE A 283 -25.77 2.98 72.92
C ILE A 283 -25.62 1.48 73.14
N GLU A 284 -26.72 0.78 73.34
CA GLU A 284 -26.69 -0.68 73.38
C GLU A 284 -26.68 -1.21 71.95
N THR A 285 -25.62 -1.92 71.61
CA THR A 285 -25.46 -2.64 70.34
C THR A 285 -25.77 -4.13 70.55
N GLU A 286 -25.69 -4.94 69.50
CA GLU A 286 -25.89 -6.39 69.63
C GLU A 286 -24.83 -7.06 70.52
N ASP A 287 -23.61 -6.51 70.55
CA ASP A 287 -22.46 -7.14 71.21
C ASP A 287 -22.09 -6.47 72.55
N ASP A 288 -22.21 -5.15 72.66
CA ASP A 288 -21.74 -4.38 73.82
C ASP A 288 -22.59 -3.12 74.08
N MET A 289 -22.41 -2.52 75.27
CA MET A 289 -22.87 -1.17 75.56
C MET A 289 -21.76 -0.15 75.26
N LEU A 290 -21.98 0.70 74.27
CA LEU A 290 -21.03 1.73 73.86
C LEU A 290 -21.32 3.06 74.55
N VAL A 291 -20.28 3.71 75.07
CA VAL A 291 -20.34 5.04 75.69
C VAL A 291 -19.67 6.05 74.77
N VAL A 292 -20.47 6.94 74.18
CA VAL A 292 -19.96 8.02 73.33
C VAL A 292 -19.97 9.32 74.12
N ALA A 293 -18.80 9.84 74.45
CA ALA A 293 -18.67 11.16 75.08
C ALA A 293 -18.95 12.29 74.08
N LEU A 294 -19.44 13.42 74.58
CA LEU A 294 -19.67 14.63 73.80
C LEU A 294 -18.38 15.08 73.11
N GLY A 295 -18.45 15.39 71.82
CA GLY A 295 -17.31 15.76 70.98
C GLY A 295 -16.54 14.58 70.38
N ARG A 296 -16.86 13.33 70.74
CA ARG A 296 -16.21 12.13 70.20
C ARG A 296 -16.96 11.53 69.02
N SER A 297 -16.21 10.85 68.14
CA SER A 297 -16.79 10.07 67.04
C SER A 297 -17.44 8.79 67.56
N LEU A 298 -18.39 8.22 66.82
CA LEU A 298 -19.05 6.98 67.21
C LEU A 298 -18.09 5.78 67.26
N THR A 299 -16.97 5.80 66.52
CA THR A 299 -15.93 4.76 66.61
C THR A 299 -14.97 4.95 67.79
N GLU A 300 -14.93 6.13 68.40
CA GLU A 300 -14.19 6.41 69.65
C GLU A 300 -15.01 6.07 70.90
N ALA A 301 -16.15 5.39 70.74
CA ALA A 301 -16.95 4.96 71.87
C ALA A 301 -16.20 3.94 72.73
N GLU A 302 -16.20 4.15 74.03
CA GLU A 302 -15.63 3.19 74.97
C GLU A 302 -16.68 2.12 75.30
N ARG A 303 -16.24 0.88 75.54
CA ARG A 303 -17.16 -0.14 76.06
C ARG A 303 -17.45 0.17 77.52
N SER A 304 -18.73 0.25 77.87
CA SER A 304 -19.16 0.36 79.25
C SER A 304 -18.75 -0.92 80.00
N PRO A 305 -18.09 -0.82 81.16
CA PRO A 305 -17.70 -1.98 81.97
C PRO A 305 -18.91 -2.71 82.57
#